data_AF-A0A1Q7W413-F1
#
_entry.id   AF-A0A1Q7W413-F1
#
_cell.length_a   1.000
_cell.length_b   1.000
_cell.length_c   1.000
_cell.angle_alpha   90.00
_cell.angle_beta   90.00
_cell.angle_gamma   90.00
#
_symmetry.space_group_name_H-M   'P 1'
#
loop_
_entity.id
_entity.type
_entity.pdbx_description
1 polymer ?
#
loop_
_entity_poly.entity_id
_entity_poly.type
_entity_poly.pdbx_seq_one_letter_code
_entity_poly.pdbx_strand_id
1 'polypeptide(L)'
;MTNQPSDLTLTSATGTVRRLQALITAGWPPPILSAELLAGRTEAARLLRARRVAVRTARRVADLYDRLWDIDPAAHGATQEAIRRAKARAEAARWAPATAWDDDRIDDPCAVPDWTGHCGTTKGVDLHHRHDIPLCPPCRAAINRRRLRNEARERRALSAAHA
;
A
#
# COMPACT_ATOMS: atom_id res chain seq x y z
N MET A 1 4.82 13.36 -31.02
CA MET A 1 5.05 14.42 -30.02
C MET A 1 4.09 14.19 -28.87
N THR A 2 4.54 13.55 -27.78
CA THR A 2 3.70 13.27 -26.61
C THR A 2 3.52 14.55 -25.81
N ASN A 3 2.29 15.07 -25.77
CA ASN A 3 1.91 16.22 -24.96
C ASN A 3 1.98 15.83 -23.47
N GLN A 4 3.12 16.05 -22.84
CA GLN A 4 3.33 15.71 -21.44
C GLN A 4 2.53 16.71 -20.58
N PRO A 5 1.73 16.25 -19.59
CA PRO A 5 0.94 17.15 -18.77
C PRO A 5 1.84 18.13 -18.03
N SER A 6 1.39 19.39 -17.95
CA SER A 6 2.08 20.46 -17.23
C SER A 6 2.36 20.05 -15.79
N ASP A 7 3.50 20.49 -15.27
CA ASP A 7 3.95 20.23 -13.89
C ASP A 7 2.97 20.71 -12.82
N LEU A 8 2.14 21.70 -13.14
CA LEU A 8 1.11 22.25 -12.26
C LEU A 8 -0.25 21.55 -12.40
N THR A 9 -0.44 20.71 -13.42
CA THR A 9 -1.67 19.94 -13.59
C THR A 9 -1.88 19.03 -12.38
N LEU A 10 -3.12 18.98 -11.87
CA LEU A 10 -3.47 18.14 -10.73
C LEU A 10 -3.78 16.71 -11.19
N THR A 11 -3.07 15.73 -10.63
CA THR A 11 -3.32 14.29 -10.81
C THR A 11 -3.83 13.66 -9.50
N SER A 12 -4.19 12.39 -9.54
CA SER A 12 -4.54 11.62 -8.33
C SER A 12 -3.35 11.55 -7.38
N ALA A 13 -3.61 11.69 -6.08
CA ALA A 13 -2.58 11.53 -5.05
C ALA A 13 -2.33 10.05 -4.67
N THR A 14 -3.05 9.09 -5.26
CA THR A 14 -3.00 7.66 -4.86
C THR A 14 -1.56 7.14 -4.74
N GLY A 15 -0.76 7.21 -5.80
CA GLY A 15 0.59 6.68 -5.74
C GLY A 15 1.55 7.52 -4.91
N THR A 16 1.33 8.83 -4.81
CA THR A 16 2.06 9.69 -3.85
C THR A 16 1.82 9.24 -2.41
N VAL A 17 0.57 8.99 -2.04
CA VAL A 17 0.20 8.54 -0.71
C VAL A 17 0.79 7.15 -0.44
N ARG A 18 0.65 6.20 -1.38
CA ARG A 18 1.16 4.82 -1.22
C ARG A 18 2.68 4.76 -1.06
N ARG A 19 3.44 5.53 -1.85
CA ARG A 19 4.90 5.61 -1.72
C ARG A 19 5.33 6.18 -0.36
N LEU A 20 4.69 7.25 0.10
CA LEU A 20 4.96 7.78 1.45
C LEU A 20 4.59 6.79 2.55
N GLN A 21 3.45 6.10 2.42
CA GLN A 21 3.04 5.05 3.35
C GLN A 21 4.08 3.93 3.42
N ALA A 22 4.55 3.45 2.27
CA ALA A 22 5.57 2.41 2.18
C ALA A 22 6.90 2.83 2.84
N LEU A 23 7.36 4.07 2.62
CA LEU A 23 8.54 4.60 3.32
C LEU A 23 8.32 4.65 4.84
N ILE A 24 7.15 5.05 5.30
CA ILE A 24 6.84 5.07 6.74
C ILE A 24 6.79 3.66 7.32
N THR A 25 6.28 2.68 6.56
CA THR A 25 6.36 1.24 6.91
C THR A 25 7.80 0.75 7.01
N ALA A 26 8.69 1.21 6.12
CA ALA A 26 10.14 0.93 6.21
C ALA A 26 10.81 1.61 7.42
N GLY A 27 10.17 2.64 7.99
CA GLY A 27 10.59 3.31 9.22
C GLY A 27 10.97 4.77 9.03
N TRP A 28 10.74 5.36 7.86
CA TRP A 28 11.04 6.77 7.60
C TRP A 28 10.07 7.70 8.33
N PRO A 29 10.55 8.55 9.26
CA PRO A 29 9.68 9.48 9.97
C PRO A 29 9.15 10.59 9.03
N PRO A 30 7.86 10.97 9.10
CA PRO A 30 7.30 12.02 8.23
C PRO A 30 8.03 13.38 8.25
N PRO A 31 8.60 13.86 9.38
CA PRO A 31 9.40 15.09 9.37
C PRO A 31 10.66 14.98 8.50
N ILE A 32 11.34 13.82 8.50
CA ILE A 32 12.53 13.58 7.68
C ILE A 32 12.13 13.52 6.21
N LEU A 33 11.05 12.79 5.87
CA LEU A 33 10.52 12.77 4.51
C LEU A 33 10.17 14.19 4.01
N SER A 34 9.65 15.06 4.88
CA SER A 34 9.35 16.45 4.53
C SER A 34 10.61 17.27 4.27
N ALA A 35 11.69 17.02 5.02
CA ALA A 35 12.99 17.66 4.82
C ALA A 35 13.66 17.19 3.53
N GLU A 36 13.63 15.88 3.24
CA GLU A 36 14.13 15.28 1.99
C GLU A 36 13.36 15.76 0.76
N LEU A 37 12.07 16.08 0.94
CA LEU A 37 11.28 16.76 -0.09
C LEU A 37 11.62 18.24 -0.23
N LEU A 38 12.54 18.83 0.55
CA LEU A 38 12.84 20.26 0.55
C LEU A 38 11.56 21.11 0.68
N ALA A 39 10.68 20.71 1.60
CA ALA A 39 9.39 21.33 1.81
C ALA A 39 9.16 21.66 3.30
N GLY A 40 8.01 22.27 3.61
CA GLY A 40 7.64 22.57 4.99
C GLY A 40 7.56 21.31 5.86
N ARG A 41 7.86 21.42 7.17
CA ARG A 41 7.94 20.31 8.14
C ARG A 41 6.73 19.38 8.20
N THR A 42 5.57 19.84 7.73
CA THR A 42 4.30 19.10 7.75
C THR A 42 3.89 18.58 6.37
N GLU A 43 4.73 18.75 5.34
CA GLU A 43 4.39 18.44 3.95
C GLU A 43 4.06 16.97 3.75
N ALA A 44 4.89 16.03 4.24
CA ALA A 44 4.59 14.61 4.13
C ALA A 44 3.25 14.25 4.81
N ALA A 45 2.98 14.83 5.98
CA ALA A 45 1.71 14.64 6.68
C ALA A 45 0.50 15.27 5.95
N ARG A 46 0.71 16.35 5.20
CA ARG A 46 -0.30 16.96 4.33
C ARG A 46 -0.56 16.06 3.11
N LEU A 47 0.49 15.58 2.45
CA LEU A 47 0.41 14.73 1.26
C LEU A 47 -0.28 13.40 1.54
N LEU A 48 -0.05 12.78 2.71
CA LEU A 48 -0.76 11.56 3.14
C LEU A 48 -2.29 11.69 3.20
N ARG A 49 -2.82 12.91 3.24
CA ARG A 49 -4.26 13.20 3.28
C ARG A 49 -4.77 13.84 1.98
N ALA A 50 -3.90 14.07 1.01
CA ALA A 50 -4.26 14.72 -0.23
C ALA A 50 -5.09 13.76 -1.12
N ARG A 51 -6.09 14.31 -1.80
CA ARG A 51 -6.82 13.58 -2.87
C ARG A 51 -6.20 13.79 -4.23
N ARG A 52 -5.61 14.97 -4.45
CA ARG A 52 -4.92 15.36 -5.68
C ARG A 52 -3.64 16.10 -5.35
N VAL A 53 -2.65 15.96 -6.21
CA VAL A 53 -1.36 16.66 -6.13
C VAL A 53 -0.96 17.17 -7.50
N ALA A 54 -0.10 18.18 -7.56
CA ALA A 54 0.50 18.60 -8.81
C ALA A 54 1.39 17.47 -9.37
N VAL A 55 1.45 17.31 -10.69
CA VAL A 55 2.32 16.32 -11.36
C VAL A 55 3.77 16.41 -10.87
N ARG A 56 4.30 17.63 -10.70
CA ARG A 56 5.65 17.84 -10.14
C ARG A 56 5.84 17.27 -8.73
N THR A 57 4.79 17.33 -7.90
CA THR A 57 4.83 16.79 -6.53
C THR A 57 4.80 15.27 -6.56
N ALA A 58 3.98 14.69 -7.44
CA ALA A 58 3.96 13.23 -7.63
C ALA A 58 5.34 12.71 -8.07
N ARG A 59 5.98 13.37 -9.05
CA ARG A 59 7.34 13.03 -9.49
C ARG A 59 8.37 13.14 -8.37
N ARG A 60 8.41 14.25 -7.64
CA ARG A 60 9.34 14.43 -6.49
C ARG A 60 9.20 13.34 -5.43
N VAL A 61 7.98 12.86 -5.18
CA VAL A 61 7.76 11.77 -4.23
C VAL A 61 8.14 10.42 -4.82
N ALA A 62 7.95 10.20 -6.12
CA ALA A 62 8.48 9.03 -6.81
C ALA A 62 10.01 8.99 -6.73
N ASP A 63 10.69 10.09 -7.08
CA ASP A 63 12.15 10.20 -7.00
C ASP A 63 12.66 10.01 -5.56
N LEU A 64 11.92 10.51 -4.57
CA LEU A 64 12.24 10.28 -3.16
C LEU A 64 12.14 8.80 -2.79
N TYR A 65 11.04 8.16 -3.21
CA TYR A 65 10.80 6.75 -2.95
C TYR A 65 11.90 5.88 -3.55
N ASP A 66 12.25 6.10 -4.80
CA ASP A 66 13.29 5.33 -5.51
C ASP A 66 14.65 5.42 -4.81
N ARG A 67 14.96 6.57 -4.20
CA ARG A 67 16.20 6.75 -3.42
C ARG A 67 16.19 6.07 -2.06
N LEU A 68 15.03 5.97 -1.41
CA LEU A 68 14.96 5.68 0.04
C LEU A 68 14.33 4.33 0.39
N TRP A 69 13.65 3.66 -0.55
CA TRP A 69 12.81 2.50 -0.23
C TRP A 69 13.56 1.32 0.42
N ASP A 70 14.85 1.16 0.10
CA ASP A 70 15.74 0.10 0.65
C ASP A 70 16.88 0.67 1.50
N ILE A 71 16.75 1.92 1.96
CA ILE A 71 17.79 2.60 2.75
C ILE A 71 17.38 2.67 4.22
N ASP A 72 18.33 2.41 5.12
CA ASP A 72 18.13 2.55 6.57
C ASP A 72 17.94 4.03 6.94
N PRO A 73 16.77 4.42 7.51
CA PRO A 73 16.53 5.79 7.96
C PRO A 73 17.56 6.30 8.97
N ALA A 74 18.21 5.41 9.74
CA ALA A 74 19.23 5.79 10.71
C ALA A 74 20.46 6.43 10.03
N ALA A 75 20.80 6.00 8.81
CA ALA A 75 21.87 6.61 8.01
C ALA A 75 21.56 8.07 7.60
N HIS A 76 20.29 8.48 7.69
CA HIS A 76 19.81 9.83 7.38
C HIS A 76 19.38 10.59 8.65
N GLY A 77 19.91 10.22 9.81
CA GLY A 77 19.70 10.96 11.06
C GLY A 77 18.38 10.67 11.76
N ALA A 78 17.63 9.62 11.36
CA ALA A 78 16.48 9.17 12.12
C ALA A 78 16.92 8.52 13.43
N THR A 79 16.38 8.97 14.56
CA THR A 79 16.60 8.29 15.84
C THR A 79 15.81 6.98 15.87
N GLN A 80 16.30 5.99 16.62
CA GLN A 80 15.62 4.71 16.78
C GLN A 80 14.18 4.87 17.29
N GLU A 81 13.94 5.84 18.16
CA GLU A 81 12.60 6.16 18.64
C GLU A 81 11.70 6.74 17.54
N ALA A 82 12.23 7.57 16.64
CA ALA A 82 11.46 8.08 15.51
C ALA A 82 11.12 6.95 14.52
N ILE A 83 12.06 6.04 14.26
CA ILE A 83 11.85 4.86 13.41
C ILE A 83 10.75 3.96 13.98
N ARG A 84 10.83 3.62 15.27
CA ARG A 84 9.79 2.81 15.94
C ARG A 84 8.41 3.44 15.85
N ARG A 85 8.30 4.74 16.11
CA ARG A 85 7.02 5.47 16.01
C ARG A 85 6.48 5.51 14.58
N ALA A 86 7.34 5.61 13.58
CA ALA A 86 6.96 5.54 12.17
C ALA A 86 6.36 4.16 11.84
N LYS A 87 7.04 3.08 12.21
CA LYS A 87 6.58 1.70 12.01
C LYS A 87 5.27 1.41 12.76
N ALA A 88 5.18 1.76 14.04
CA ALA A 88 3.98 1.59 14.85
C ALA A 88 2.77 2.34 14.26
N ARG A 89 2.99 3.54 13.71
CA ARG A 89 1.94 4.29 13.01
C ARG A 89 1.48 3.57 11.73
N ALA A 90 2.41 3.06 10.92
CA ALA A 90 2.08 2.33 9.70
C ALA A 90 1.30 1.04 10.02
N GLU A 91 1.71 0.33 11.05
CA GLU A 91 1.04 -0.89 11.53
C GLU A 91 -0.39 -0.60 12.00
N ALA A 92 -0.57 0.40 12.87
CA ALA A 92 -1.89 0.81 13.34
C ALA A 92 -2.81 1.24 12.18
N ALA A 93 -2.24 1.90 11.16
CA ALA A 93 -2.96 2.32 9.97
C ALA A 93 -3.07 1.23 8.88
N ARG A 94 -2.46 0.06 9.08
CA ARG A 94 -2.40 -1.08 8.15
C ARG A 94 -1.89 -0.69 6.77
N TRP A 95 -0.85 0.12 6.74
CA TRP A 95 -0.22 0.56 5.50
C TRP A 95 0.67 -0.53 4.91
N ALA A 96 0.50 -0.77 3.62
CA ALA A 96 1.25 -1.79 2.90
C ALA A 96 2.73 -1.39 2.76
N PRO A 97 3.67 -2.33 2.91
CA PRO A 97 5.08 -2.08 2.62
C PRO A 97 5.30 -1.89 1.12
N ALA A 98 6.49 -1.39 0.75
CA ALA A 98 6.93 -1.24 -0.64
C ALA A 98 6.75 -2.55 -1.45
N THR A 99 7.23 -3.67 -0.90
CA THR A 99 7.22 -5.00 -1.53
C THR A 99 5.83 -5.57 -1.78
N ALA A 100 4.78 -5.00 -1.18
CA ALA A 100 3.40 -5.44 -1.42
C ALA A 100 2.76 -4.70 -2.61
N TRP A 101 3.41 -3.67 -3.15
CA TRP A 101 2.94 -2.99 -4.35
C TRP A 101 3.69 -3.50 -5.57
N ASP A 102 2.93 -3.67 -6.66
CA ASP A 102 3.47 -3.78 -8.00
C ASP A 102 3.86 -2.37 -8.47
N ASP A 103 5.13 -2.17 -8.82
CA ASP A 103 5.70 -0.87 -9.18
C ASP A 103 4.97 -0.22 -10.36
N ASP A 104 4.48 -1.02 -11.31
CA ASP A 104 3.75 -0.52 -12.49
C ASP A 104 2.30 -0.13 -12.15
N ARG A 105 1.79 -0.58 -10.99
CA ARG A 105 0.38 -0.43 -10.59
C ARG A 105 0.18 0.40 -9.34
N ILE A 106 1.24 0.82 -8.66
CA ILE A 106 1.15 1.60 -7.41
C ILE A 106 0.35 2.91 -7.59
N ASP A 107 0.33 3.49 -8.80
CA ASP A 107 -0.43 4.69 -9.15
C ASP A 107 -1.91 4.42 -9.52
N ASP A 108 -2.27 3.18 -9.89
CA ASP A 108 -3.62 2.78 -10.27
C ASP A 108 -4.54 2.78 -9.02
N PRO A 109 -5.59 3.63 -8.97
CA PRO A 109 -6.55 3.67 -7.87
C PRO A 109 -7.26 2.34 -7.60
N CYS A 110 -7.40 1.49 -8.62
CA CYS A 110 -8.00 0.17 -8.54
C CYS A 110 -7.01 -0.93 -8.14
N ALA A 111 -5.71 -0.65 -8.14
CA ALA A 111 -4.72 -1.60 -7.67
C ALA A 111 -4.87 -1.88 -6.18
N VAL A 112 -4.62 -3.13 -5.83
CA VAL A 112 -4.66 -3.66 -4.46
C VAL A 112 -3.29 -4.23 -4.15
N PRO A 113 -2.75 -4.00 -2.93
CA PRO A 113 -1.45 -4.54 -2.57
C PRO A 113 -1.54 -6.06 -2.37
N ASP A 114 -0.52 -6.78 -2.82
CA ASP A 114 -0.33 -8.20 -2.55
C ASP A 114 0.62 -8.38 -1.36
N TRP A 115 0.03 -8.64 -0.20
CA TRP A 115 0.76 -8.80 1.05
C TRP A 115 1.50 -10.14 1.15
N THR A 116 1.15 -11.12 0.31
CA THR A 116 1.54 -12.53 0.51
C THR A 116 2.14 -13.18 -0.74
N GLY A 117 2.19 -12.47 -1.87
CA GLY A 117 2.46 -13.01 -3.21
C GLY A 117 1.38 -13.96 -3.74
N HIS A 118 0.28 -14.12 -3.00
CA HIS A 118 -0.79 -15.08 -3.26
C HIS A 118 -2.17 -14.50 -2.96
N CYS A 119 -2.28 -13.17 -2.79
CA CYS A 119 -3.54 -12.53 -2.44
C CYS A 119 -4.61 -12.84 -3.50
N GLY A 120 -5.85 -13.11 -3.05
CA GLY A 120 -6.95 -13.52 -3.94
C GLY A 120 -7.13 -15.03 -4.11
N THR A 121 -6.23 -15.83 -3.53
CA THR A 121 -6.30 -17.30 -3.50
C THR A 121 -6.62 -17.83 -2.09
N THR A 122 -6.93 -19.12 -1.95
CA THR A 122 -7.05 -19.77 -0.64
C THR A 122 -5.70 -19.79 0.10
N LYS A 123 -4.58 -20.00 -0.62
CA LYS A 123 -3.24 -19.92 -0.03
C LYS A 123 -2.95 -18.54 0.54
N GLY A 124 -3.35 -17.47 -0.14
CA GLY A 124 -3.24 -16.10 0.36
C GLY A 124 -4.01 -15.89 1.66
N VAL A 125 -5.24 -16.41 1.76
CA VAL A 125 -6.03 -16.38 2.99
C VAL A 125 -5.28 -17.03 4.16
N ASP A 126 -4.73 -18.22 3.94
CA ASP A 126 -3.99 -18.95 4.97
C ASP A 126 -2.72 -18.20 5.41
N LEU A 127 -2.01 -17.58 4.46
CA LEU A 127 -0.83 -16.75 4.76
C LEU A 127 -1.18 -15.50 5.57
N HIS A 128 -2.29 -14.83 5.25
CA HIS A 128 -2.79 -13.71 6.06
C HIS A 128 -3.00 -14.12 7.52
N HIS A 129 -3.67 -15.25 7.76
CA HIS A 129 -3.90 -15.76 9.12
C HIS A 129 -2.60 -16.15 9.82
N ARG A 130 -1.70 -16.85 9.13
CA ARG A 130 -0.42 -17.31 9.70
C ARG A 130 0.48 -16.16 10.14
N HIS A 131 0.47 -15.06 9.39
CA HIS A 131 1.34 -13.90 9.64
C HIS A 131 0.61 -12.75 10.37
N ASP A 132 -0.61 -12.99 10.85
CA ASP A 132 -1.47 -11.99 11.51
C ASP A 132 -1.67 -10.70 10.67
N ILE A 133 -1.70 -10.85 9.34
CA ILE A 133 -1.93 -9.75 8.41
C ILE A 133 -3.43 -9.63 8.17
N PRO A 134 -4.03 -8.45 8.35
CA PRO A 134 -5.45 -8.23 8.05
C PRO A 134 -5.84 -8.66 6.63
N LEU A 135 -6.90 -9.45 6.49
CA LEU A 135 -7.36 -9.94 5.19
C LEU A 135 -7.67 -8.79 4.23
N CYS A 136 -6.93 -8.76 3.12
CA CYS A 136 -7.14 -7.81 2.03
C CYS A 136 -8.43 -8.12 1.24
N PRO A 137 -8.98 -7.15 0.48
CA PRO A 137 -10.21 -7.35 -0.29
C PRO A 137 -10.17 -8.56 -1.25
N PRO A 138 -9.07 -8.82 -2.00
CA PRO A 138 -8.95 -10.03 -2.81
C PRO A 138 -9.10 -11.33 -2.00
N CYS A 139 -8.46 -11.43 -0.84
CA CYS A 139 -8.53 -12.61 0.02
C CYS A 139 -9.93 -12.77 0.65
N ARG A 140 -10.58 -11.67 1.06
CA ARG A 140 -12.00 -11.71 1.51
C ARG A 140 -12.91 -12.25 0.42
N ALA A 141 -12.73 -11.78 -0.82
CA ALA A 141 -13.49 -12.28 -1.97
C ALA A 141 -13.21 -13.78 -2.23
N ALA A 142 -11.97 -14.24 -2.03
CA ALA A 142 -11.59 -15.64 -2.18
C ALA A 142 -12.31 -16.55 -1.16
N ILE A 143 -12.38 -16.14 0.11
CA ILE A 143 -13.14 -16.86 1.15
C ILE A 143 -14.62 -16.93 0.76
N ASN A 144 -15.21 -15.80 0.36
CA ASN A 144 -16.63 -15.79 -0.02
C ASN A 144 -16.91 -16.71 -1.22
N ARG A 145 -16.05 -16.69 -2.26
CA ARG A 145 -16.15 -17.62 -3.39
C ARG A 145 -16.04 -19.08 -2.96
N ARG A 146 -15.13 -19.41 -2.03
CA ARG A 146 -15.01 -20.77 -1.48
C ARG A 146 -16.29 -21.19 -0.76
N ARG A 147 -16.83 -20.33 0.11
CA ARG A 147 -18.08 -20.58 0.83
C ARG A 147 -19.24 -20.86 -0.12
N LEU A 148 -19.47 -19.98 -1.08
CA LEU A 148 -20.55 -20.13 -2.07
C LEU A 148 -20.41 -21.42 -2.90
N ARG A 149 -19.18 -21.81 -3.27
CA ARG A 149 -18.92 -23.07 -3.98
C ARG A 149 -19.26 -24.29 -3.12
N ASN A 150 -18.95 -24.27 -1.82
CA ASN A 150 -19.28 -25.36 -0.91
C ASN A 150 -20.80 -25.49 -0.75
N GLU A 151 -21.50 -24.38 -0.49
CA GLU A 151 -22.97 -24.35 -0.39
C GLU A 151 -23.64 -24.85 -1.68
N ALA A 152 -23.10 -24.52 -2.85
CA ALA A 152 -23.60 -25.02 -4.12
C ALA A 152 -23.36 -26.53 -4.29
N ARG A 153 -22.21 -27.06 -3.84
CA ARG A 153 -21.91 -28.50 -3.86
C ARG A 153 -22.84 -29.28 -2.93
N GLU A 154 -23.04 -28.79 -1.71
CA GLU A 154 -23.94 -29.38 -0.72
C GLU A 154 -25.38 -29.44 -1.23
N ARG A 155 -25.90 -28.32 -1.78
CA ARG A 155 -27.23 -28.29 -2.39
C ARG A 155 -27.37 -29.31 -3.53
N ARG A 156 -26.38 -29.43 -4.41
CA ARG A 156 -26.39 -30.42 -5.49
C ARG A 156 -26.38 -31.86 -4.96
N ALA A 157 -25.58 -32.14 -3.93
CA ALA A 157 -25.53 -33.46 -3.30
C ALA A 157 -26.88 -33.82 -2.65
N LEU A 158 -27.52 -32.87 -1.96
CA LEU A 158 -28.86 -33.05 -1.40
C LEU A 158 -29.90 -33.29 -2.49
N SER A 159 -29.92 -32.50 -3.57
CA SER A 159 -30.86 -32.70 -4.69
C SER A 159 -30.64 -34.05 -5.38
N ALA A 160 -29.40 -34.50 -5.54
CA ALA A 160 -29.08 -35.80 -6.14
C ALA A 160 -29.46 -36.99 -5.24
N ALA A 161 -29.49 -36.81 -3.91
CA ALA A 161 -29.89 -37.85 -2.97
C ALA A 161 -31.42 -38.01 -2.83
N HIS A 162 -32.20 -37.02 -3.29
CA HIS A 162 -33.68 -37.04 -3.27
C HIS A 162 -34.31 -37.33 -4.64
N ALA A 163 -33.49 -37.64 -5.65
CA ALA A 163 -33.91 -38.01 -7.01
C ALA A 163 -33.74 -39.53 -7.21
#